data_AF-A0A178MZW5-F1
#
_entry.id   AF-A0A178MZW5-F1
#
_cell.length_a   1.000
_cell.length_b   1.000
_cell.length_c   1.000
_cell.angle_alpha   90.00
_cell.angle_beta   90.00
_cell.angle_gamma   90.00
#
_symmetry.space_group_name_H-M   'P 1'
#
loop_
_entity.id
_entity.type
_entity.pdbx_description
1 polymer ?
#
loop_
_entity_poly.entity_id
_entity_poly.type
_entity_poly.pdbx_seq_one_letter_code
_entity_poly.pdbx_strand_id
1 'polypeptide(L)'
;MSDEQNSTQIGGIAAEALRQFVERIERLEEEKKHLADDIKDVYGQAKSQGFDVKILRKIVSLRKKDRQEREEEEQLLELYLAALGEV
;
A
#
# COMPACT_ATOMS: atom_id res chain seq x y z
N MET A 1 37.20 -34.07 -4.77
CA MET A 1 35.95 -34.62 -5.35
C MET A 1 34.76 -34.59 -4.39
N SER A 2 34.96 -34.33 -3.09
CA SER A 2 33.87 -34.23 -2.11
C SER A 2 33.31 -32.80 -1.95
N ASP A 3 34.15 -31.77 -2.11
CA ASP A 3 33.75 -30.36 -1.94
C ASP A 3 32.92 -29.81 -3.11
N GLU A 4 33.12 -30.35 -4.31
CA GLU A 4 32.43 -29.94 -5.56
C GLU A 4 30.99 -30.48 -5.64
N GLN A 5 30.75 -31.65 -5.03
CA GLN A 5 29.41 -32.23 -4.89
C GLN A 5 28.59 -31.46 -3.83
N ASN A 6 29.23 -31.03 -2.75
CA ASN A 6 28.60 -30.30 -1.66
C ASN A 6 28.21 -28.86 -2.06
N SER A 7 29.07 -28.16 -2.80
CA SER A 7 28.75 -26.81 -3.32
C SER A 7 27.62 -26.82 -4.35
N THR A 8 27.55 -27.86 -5.19
CA THR A 8 26.46 -28.06 -6.16
C THR A 8 25.13 -28.38 -5.46
N GLN A 9 25.15 -29.18 -4.39
CA GLN A 9 23.98 -29.45 -3.55
C GLN A 9 23.48 -28.19 -2.81
N ILE A 10 24.38 -27.41 -2.20
CA ILE A 10 24.03 -26.18 -1.51
C ILE A 10 23.52 -25.11 -2.50
N GLY A 11 24.15 -25.00 -3.68
CA GLY A 11 23.69 -24.13 -4.77
C GLY A 11 22.33 -24.55 -5.32
N GLY A 12 22.05 -25.86 -5.41
CA GLY A 12 20.75 -26.40 -5.82
C GLY A 12 19.64 -26.08 -4.83
N ILE A 13 19.88 -26.28 -3.52
CA ILE A 13 18.91 -25.98 -2.46
C ILE A 13 18.67 -24.46 -2.38
N ALA A 14 19.73 -23.64 -2.48
CA ALA A 14 19.60 -22.18 -2.50
C ALA A 14 18.82 -21.67 -3.73
N ALA A 15 19.02 -22.29 -4.90
CA ALA A 15 18.28 -21.95 -6.12
C ALA A 15 16.79 -22.36 -6.03
N GLU A 16 16.47 -23.48 -5.40
CA GLU A 16 15.08 -23.92 -5.18
C GLU A 16 14.35 -22.98 -4.21
N ALA A 17 14.98 -22.63 -3.08
CA ALA A 17 14.43 -21.67 -2.13
C ALA A 17 14.20 -20.29 -2.78
N LEU A 18 15.17 -19.81 -3.58
CA LEU A 18 15.03 -18.58 -4.34
C LEU A 18 13.83 -18.64 -5.30
N ARG A 19 13.67 -19.74 -6.05
CA ARG A 19 12.53 -19.93 -6.95
C ARG A 19 11.19 -19.87 -6.20
N GLN A 20 11.08 -20.54 -5.07
CA GLN A 20 9.86 -20.51 -4.25
C GLN A 20 9.53 -19.10 -3.74
N PHE A 21 10.54 -18.31 -3.34
CA PHE A 21 10.32 -16.92 -2.96
C PHE A 21 9.86 -16.07 -4.15
N VAL A 22 10.49 -16.20 -5.32
CA VAL A 22 10.13 -15.46 -6.53
C VAL A 22 8.69 -15.77 -6.95
N GLU A 23 8.33 -17.05 -7.09
CA GLU A 23 6.98 -17.46 -7.47
C GLU A 23 5.91 -16.94 -6.50
N ARG A 24 6.21 -16.96 -5.19
CA ARG A 24 5.31 -16.42 -4.17
C ARG A 24 5.16 -14.90 -4.29
N ILE A 25 6.23 -14.17 -4.58
CA ILE A 25 6.20 -12.71 -4.76
C ILE A 25 5.42 -12.35 -6.03
N GLU A 26 5.65 -13.05 -7.13
CA GLU A 26 4.95 -12.80 -8.41
C GLU A 26 3.44 -12.99 -8.26
N ARG A 27 3.01 -14.07 -7.59
CA ARG A 27 1.59 -14.28 -7.27
C ARG A 27 1.02 -13.14 -6.42
N LEU A 28 1.75 -12.69 -5.39
CA LEU A 28 1.31 -11.58 -4.54
C LEU A 28 1.24 -10.24 -5.30
N GLU A 29 2.14 -9.98 -6.23
CA GLU A 29 2.08 -8.79 -7.09
C GLU A 29 0.91 -8.85 -8.08
N GLU A 30 0.56 -10.04 -8.60
CA GLU A 30 -0.64 -10.24 -9.40
C GLU A 30 -1.92 -10.00 -8.58
N GLU A 31 -2.03 -10.59 -7.39
CA GLU A 31 -3.15 -10.35 -6.47
C GLU A 31 -3.30 -8.86 -6.12
N LYS A 32 -2.18 -8.18 -5.83
CA LYS A 32 -2.14 -6.74 -5.55
C LYS A 32 -2.60 -5.91 -6.75
N LYS A 33 -2.23 -6.31 -7.97
CA LYS A 33 -2.70 -5.66 -9.20
C LYS A 33 -4.22 -5.79 -9.36
N HIS A 34 -4.76 -6.99 -9.19
CA HIS A 34 -6.21 -7.22 -9.24
C HIS A 34 -6.95 -6.37 -8.21
N LEU A 35 -6.45 -6.34 -6.97
CA LEU A 35 -7.04 -5.50 -5.93
C LEU A 35 -6.96 -4.00 -6.26
N ALA A 36 -5.86 -3.56 -6.88
CA ALA A 36 -5.72 -2.16 -7.31
C ALA A 36 -6.71 -1.80 -8.42
N ASP A 37 -6.95 -2.73 -9.36
CA ASP A 37 -7.95 -2.57 -10.42
C ASP A 37 -9.38 -2.52 -9.83
N ASP A 38 -9.71 -3.40 -8.88
CA ASP A 38 -11.00 -3.36 -8.18
C ASP A 38 -11.23 -2.03 -7.45
N ILE A 39 -10.20 -1.52 -6.76
CA ILE A 39 -10.26 -0.20 -6.09
C ILE A 39 -10.51 0.92 -7.11
N LYS A 40 -9.86 0.86 -8.27
CA LYS A 40 -10.05 1.83 -9.34
C LYS A 40 -11.48 1.81 -9.87
N ASP A 41 -12.06 0.63 -10.04
CA ASP A 41 -13.44 0.46 -10.49
C ASP A 41 -14.45 1.02 -9.48
N VAL A 42 -14.23 0.81 -8.19
CA VAL A 42 -15.05 1.43 -7.12
C VAL A 42 -15.01 2.96 -7.20
N TYR A 43 -13.82 3.55 -7.38
CA TYR A 43 -13.72 5.01 -7.58
C TYR A 43 -14.40 5.46 -8.89
N GLY A 44 -14.35 4.65 -9.95
CA GLY A 44 -15.05 4.91 -11.21
C GLY A 44 -16.58 4.89 -11.06
N GLN A 45 -17.11 3.94 -10.29
CA GLN A 45 -18.53 3.87 -9.95
C GLN A 45 -18.96 5.09 -9.12
N ALA A 46 -18.19 5.44 -8.09
CA ALA A 46 -18.47 6.62 -7.26
C ALA A 46 -18.48 7.91 -8.10
N LYS A 47 -17.55 8.06 -9.04
CA LYS A 47 -17.54 9.18 -9.99
C LYS A 47 -18.80 9.23 -10.84
N SER A 48 -19.25 8.07 -11.34
CA SER A 48 -20.45 7.95 -12.17
C SER A 48 -21.73 8.27 -11.39
N GLN A 49 -21.72 8.05 -10.08
CA GLN A 49 -22.79 8.43 -9.15
C GLN A 49 -22.74 9.92 -8.73
N GLY A 50 -21.74 10.68 -9.19
CA GLY A 50 -21.60 12.12 -8.92
C GLY A 50 -20.71 12.48 -7.73
N PHE A 51 -20.01 11.53 -7.12
CA PHE A 51 -19.07 11.82 -6.03
C PHE A 51 -17.72 12.35 -6.53
N ASP A 52 -17.12 13.28 -5.77
CA ASP A 52 -15.75 13.74 -6.03
C ASP A 52 -14.72 12.70 -5.55
N VAL A 53 -14.05 12.05 -6.51
CA VAL A 53 -13.05 11.02 -6.26
C VAL A 53 -11.83 11.55 -5.49
N LYS A 54 -11.43 12.83 -5.68
CA LYS A 54 -10.29 13.43 -4.97
C LYS A 54 -10.61 13.56 -3.48
N ILE A 55 -11.84 13.97 -3.15
CA ILE A 55 -12.29 14.05 -1.76
C ILE A 55 -12.40 12.65 -1.14
N LEU A 56 -12.95 11.66 -1.86
CA LEU A 56 -13.00 10.28 -1.37
C LEU A 56 -11.61 9.70 -1.07
N ARG A 57 -10.61 9.96 -1.93
CA ARG A 57 -9.21 9.56 -1.67
C ARG A 57 -8.65 10.23 -0.42
N LYS A 58 -8.94 11.53 -0.21
CA LYS A 58 -8.57 12.24 1.02
C LYS A 58 -9.20 11.59 2.25
N ILE A 59 -10.50 11.27 2.21
CA ILE A 59 -11.21 10.58 3.30
C ILE A 59 -10.56 9.22 3.61
N VAL A 60 -10.31 8.40 2.59
CA VAL A 60 -9.67 7.08 2.79
C VAL A 60 -8.28 7.24 3.40
N SER A 61 -7.48 8.21 2.93
CA SER A 61 -6.16 8.49 3.52
C SER A 61 -6.24 8.92 4.97
N LEU A 62 -7.18 9.82 5.31
CA LEU A 62 -7.41 10.25 6.69
C LEU A 62 -7.83 9.06 7.55
N ARG A 63 -8.70 8.18 7.06
CA ARG A 63 -9.17 7.00 7.82
C ARG A 63 -8.09 5.95 8.07
N LYS A 64 -6.93 6.02 7.40
CA LYS A 64 -5.78 5.16 7.66
C LYS A 64 -4.90 5.65 8.81
N LYS A 65 -4.98 6.95 9.16
CA LYS A 65 -4.27 7.52 10.30
C LYS A 65 -4.95 7.14 11.61
N ASP A 66 -4.19 7.14 12.70
CA ASP A 66 -4.77 6.98 14.03
C ASP A 66 -5.73 8.13 14.35
N ARG A 67 -6.75 7.87 15.17
CA ARG A 67 -7.74 8.89 15.53
C ARG A 67 -7.10 10.03 16.32
N GLN A 68 -6.23 9.72 17.27
CA GLN A 68 -5.58 10.71 18.11
C GLN A 68 -4.62 11.58 17.28
N GLU A 69 -3.83 10.96 16.40
CA GLU A 69 -2.95 11.67 15.47
C GLU A 69 -3.73 12.69 14.62
N ARG A 70 -4.92 12.32 14.14
CA ARG A 70 -5.78 13.25 13.38
C ARG A 70 -6.29 14.40 14.22
N GLU A 71 -6.75 14.13 15.45
CA GLU A 71 -7.26 15.17 16.34
C GLU A 71 -6.14 16.17 16.70
N GLU A 72 -4.91 15.69 16.92
CA GLU A 72 -3.73 16.52 17.16
C GLU A 72 -3.37 17.38 15.93
N GLU A 73 -3.35 16.78 14.72
CA GLU A 73 -3.12 17.52 13.47
C GLU A 73 -4.19 18.59 13.22
N GLU A 74 -5.47 18.29 13.47
CA GLU A 74 -6.59 19.22 13.30
C GLU A 74 -6.48 20.41 14.27
N GLN A 75 -6.13 20.17 15.53
CA GLN A 75 -5.91 21.23 16.52
C GLN A 75 -4.76 22.16 16.13
N LEU A 76 -3.64 21.58 15.66
CA LEU A 76 -2.49 22.37 15.18
C LEU A 76 -2.84 23.19 13.95
N LEU A 77 -3.60 22.60 13.01
CA LEU A 77 -4.06 23.31 11.81
C LEU A 77 -4.95 24.49 12.18
N GLU A 78 -5.93 24.29 13.06
CA GLU A 78 -6.83 25.35 13.54
C GLU A 78 -6.05 26.48 14.21
N LEU A 79 -5.08 26.15 15.09
CA LEU A 79 -4.21 27.13 15.72
C LEU A 79 -3.43 27.97 14.70
N TYR A 80 -2.90 27.35 13.65
CA TYR A 80 -2.14 28.05 12.62
C TYR A 80 -3.02 28.90 11.71
N LEU A 81 -4.20 28.42 11.32
CA LEU A 81 -5.17 29.22 10.57
C LEU A 81 -5.64 30.43 11.39
N ALA A 82 -5.83 30.26 12.71
CA ALA A 82 -6.14 31.34 13.62
C ALA A 82 -5.02 32.39 13.72
N ALA A 83 -3.77 31.95 13.78
CA ALA A 83 -2.64 32.87 13.76
C ALA A 83 -2.53 33.66 12.44
N LEU A 84 -3.02 33.10 11.32
CA LEU A 84 -3.05 33.75 10.01
C LEU A 84 -4.32 34.57 9.76
N GLY A 85 -5.32 34.50 10.64
CA GLY A 85 -6.60 35.19 10.49
C GLY A 85 -7.54 34.54 9.45
N GLU A 86 -7.36 33.25 9.16
CA GLU A 86 -8.19 32.47 8.23
C GLU A 86 -9.33 31.70 8.94
N VAL A 87 -9.86 32.23 10.05
CA VAL A 87 -10.96 31.63 10.86
C VAL A 87 -12.28 32.33 10.63
#